data_AF-C4Y3P5-F1
#
_entry.id   AF-C4Y3P5-F1
#
_cell.length_a   1.000
_cell.length_b   1.000
_cell.length_c   1.000
_cell.angle_alpha   90.00
_cell.angle_beta   90.00
_cell.angle_gamma   90.00
#
_symmetry.space_group_name_H-M   'P 1'
#
loop_
_entity.id
_entity.type
_entity.pdbx_description
1 polymer ?
#
loop_
_entity_poly.entity_id
_entity_poly.type
_entity_poly.pdbx_seq_one_letter_code
_entity_poly.pdbx_strand_id
1 'polypeptide(L)'
;MVMAQLKLYPKCYWIWNHRTWCLQELESLGKANWTFELGIVSKLLEADSRNFHGWHYRRYVVQQIESKAVKEAKTPSDKALSTLKIDLDEFRYTTQKIKKNISNFSAWHNRSKLIPKIFSLIAEDPDRKTLEHDYREELALFSSPHHLLLKELEMVKNGHVYGS
;
A
#
# COMPACT_ATOMS: atom_id res chain seq x y z
N MET A 1 8.18 11.69 21.01
CA MET A 1 7.51 11.03 22.16
C MET A 1 6.64 9.85 21.73
N VAL A 2 5.62 10.02 20.87
CA VAL A 2 4.72 8.93 20.41
C VAL A 2 5.46 7.75 19.72
N MET A 3 6.50 8.05 18.95
CA MET A 3 7.29 7.04 18.23
C MET A 3 8.06 6.09 19.13
N ALA A 4 8.54 6.58 20.29
CA ALA A 4 9.20 5.74 21.28
C ALA A 4 8.19 4.77 21.90
N GLN A 5 6.96 5.25 22.16
CA GLN A 5 5.90 4.44 22.72
C GLN A 5 5.36 3.40 21.74
N LEU A 6 5.30 3.68 20.43
CA LEU A 6 4.95 2.68 19.41
C LEU A 6 5.98 1.54 19.32
N LYS A 7 7.26 1.80 19.60
CA LYS A 7 8.27 0.74 19.65
C LYS A 7 8.10 -0.16 20.88
N LEU A 8 7.78 0.43 22.02
CA LEU A 8 7.59 -0.31 23.28
C LEU A 8 6.24 -1.04 23.33
N TYR A 9 5.20 -0.42 22.79
CA TYR A 9 3.81 -0.91 22.85
C TYR A 9 3.14 -0.89 21.46
N PRO A 10 3.65 -1.66 20.48
CA PRO A 10 3.22 -1.61 19.08
C PRO A 10 1.76 -2.06 18.85
N LYS A 11 1.13 -2.67 19.87
CA LYS A 11 -0.26 -3.14 19.84
C LYS A 11 -1.21 -2.29 20.70
N CYS A 12 -0.72 -1.21 21.31
CA CYS A 12 -1.57 -0.34 22.11
C CYS A 12 -2.44 0.52 21.19
N TYR A 13 -3.74 0.20 21.15
CA TYR A 13 -4.74 0.88 20.33
C TYR A 13 -4.74 2.41 20.55
N TRP A 14 -4.66 2.87 21.82
CA TRP A 14 -4.69 4.28 22.17
C TRP A 14 -3.56 5.10 21.55
N ILE A 15 -2.35 4.53 21.43
CA ILE A 15 -1.22 5.22 20.81
C ILE A 15 -1.48 5.44 19.32
N TRP A 16 -2.03 4.43 18.63
CA TRP A 16 -2.39 4.53 17.22
C TRP A 16 -3.49 5.57 16.99
N ASN A 17 -4.57 5.56 17.78
CA ASN A 17 -5.64 6.55 17.64
C ASN A 17 -5.15 7.97 17.93
N HIS A 18 -4.39 8.16 19.01
CA HIS A 18 -3.86 9.47 19.33
C HIS A 18 -2.93 9.98 18.21
N ARG A 19 -2.11 9.10 17.62
CA ARG A 19 -1.29 9.45 16.46
C ARG A 19 -2.14 9.85 15.26
N THR A 20 -3.17 9.07 14.92
CA THR A 20 -4.09 9.38 13.82
C THR A 20 -4.78 10.73 14.05
N TRP A 21 -5.27 10.99 15.26
CA TRP A 21 -5.89 12.27 15.61
C TRP A 21 -4.92 13.44 15.43
N CYS A 22 -3.69 13.35 15.95
CA CYS A 22 -2.67 14.39 15.76
C CYS A 22 -2.39 14.66 14.27
N LEU A 23 -2.42 13.62 13.43
CA LEU A 23 -2.20 13.79 11.98
C LEU A 23 -3.40 14.42 11.28
N GLN A 24 -4.62 14.16 11.72
CA GLN A 24 -5.82 14.85 11.22
C GLN A 24 -5.76 16.34 11.53
N GLU A 25 -5.34 16.71 12.74
CA GLU A 25 -5.11 18.12 13.11
C GLU A 25 -3.97 18.76 12.30
N LEU A 26 -2.91 18.02 12.00
CA LEU A 26 -1.83 18.54 11.14
C LEU A 26 -2.26 18.67 9.68
N GLU A 27 -3.10 17.77 9.18
CA GLU A 27 -3.63 17.81 7.82
C GLU A 27 -4.58 19.00 7.62
N SER A 28 -5.43 19.32 8.62
CA SER A 28 -6.28 20.52 8.56
C SER A 28 -5.46 21.82 8.46
N LEU A 29 -4.22 21.80 8.98
CA LEU A 29 -3.25 22.89 8.87
C LEU A 29 -2.34 22.79 7.64
N GLY A 30 -2.49 21.77 6.78
CA GLY A 30 -1.63 21.52 5.63
C GLY A 30 -0.19 21.13 5.97
N LYS A 31 0.07 20.66 7.20
CA LYS A 31 1.40 20.36 7.75
C LYS A 31 1.68 18.86 7.91
N ALA A 32 0.72 17.99 7.59
CA ALA A 32 0.93 16.55 7.69
C ALA A 32 1.95 16.06 6.66
N ASN A 33 2.90 15.25 7.11
CA ASN A 33 3.91 14.64 6.25
C ASN A 33 3.62 13.14 6.07
N TRP A 34 2.75 12.85 5.11
CA TRP A 34 2.32 11.47 4.84
C TRP A 34 3.44 10.56 4.33
N THR A 35 4.42 11.10 3.60
CA THR A 35 5.60 10.34 3.16
C THR A 35 6.44 9.87 4.35
N PHE A 36 6.61 10.73 5.35
CA PHE A 36 7.29 10.36 6.60
C PHE A 36 6.52 9.27 7.35
N GLU A 37 5.20 9.39 7.46
CA GLU A 37 4.34 8.38 8.07
C GLU A 37 4.39 7.03 7.35
N LEU A 38 4.46 7.05 6.01
CA LEU A 38 4.60 5.84 5.21
C LEU A 38 5.95 5.16 5.50
N GLY A 39 7.03 5.93 5.65
CA GLY A 39 8.35 5.41 6.04
C GLY A 39 8.36 4.78 7.44
N ILE A 40 7.65 5.40 8.38
CA ILE A 40 7.49 4.89 9.75
C ILE A 40 6.81 3.53 9.75
N VAL A 41 5.63 3.45 9.12
CA VAL A 41 4.83 2.23 9.16
C VAL A 41 5.52 1.10 8.41
N SER A 42 6.28 1.43 7.35
CA SER A 42 7.13 0.46 6.65
C SER A 42 8.20 -0.14 7.56
N LYS A 43 8.87 0.68 8.40
CA LYS A 43 9.84 0.19 9.39
C LYS A 43 9.19 -0.65 10.49
N LEU A 44 8.00 -0.26 10.96
CA LEU A 44 7.26 -1.04 11.96
C LEU A 44 6.83 -2.41 11.42
N LEU A 45 6.35 -2.46 10.18
CA LEU A 45 5.99 -3.69 9.47
C LEU A 45 7.21 -4.50 8.99
N GLU A 46 8.42 -3.95 9.07
CA GLU A 46 9.65 -4.71 8.88
C GLU A 46 10.03 -5.47 10.16
N ALA A 47 9.82 -4.84 11.32
CA ALA A 47 10.03 -5.46 12.63
C ALA A 47 8.95 -6.50 12.98
N ASP A 48 7.68 -6.20 12.71
CA ASP A 48 6.56 -7.14 12.86
C ASP A 48 5.65 -7.08 11.63
N SER A 49 5.92 -7.95 10.67
CA SER A 49 5.18 -8.01 9.41
C SER A 49 3.72 -8.42 9.57
N ARG A 50 3.33 -8.98 10.72
CA ARG A 50 1.96 -9.44 11.01
C ARG A 50 1.20 -8.47 11.92
N ASN A 51 1.78 -7.30 12.24
CA ASN A 51 1.12 -6.32 13.08
C ASN A 51 -0.13 -5.74 12.40
N PHE A 52 -1.31 -6.16 12.89
CA PHE A 52 -2.60 -5.72 12.38
C PHE A 52 -2.79 -4.19 12.46
N HIS A 53 -2.40 -3.57 13.57
CA HIS A 53 -2.50 -2.11 13.73
C HIS A 53 -1.58 -1.38 12.76
N GLY A 54 -0.37 -1.90 12.53
CA GLY A 54 0.55 -1.38 11.52
C GLY A 54 -0.05 -1.43 10.11
N TRP A 55 -0.69 -2.54 9.74
CA TRP A 55 -1.36 -2.66 8.44
C TRP A 55 -2.59 -1.75 8.31
N HIS A 56 -3.38 -1.60 9.37
CA HIS A 56 -4.49 -0.64 9.39
C HIS A 56 -3.96 0.77 9.19
N TYR A 57 -2.95 1.16 9.97
CA TYR A 57 -2.35 2.48 9.87
C TYR A 57 -1.74 2.74 8.50
N ARG A 58 -1.09 1.74 7.87
CA ARG A 58 -0.58 1.86 6.50
C ARG A 58 -1.69 2.17 5.51
N ARG A 59 -2.81 1.43 5.55
CA ARG A 59 -3.96 1.70 4.68
C ARG A 59 -4.49 3.12 4.87
N TYR A 60 -4.58 3.58 6.12
CA TYR A 60 -4.98 4.94 6.43
C TYR A 60 -4.02 5.97 5.81
N VAL A 61 -2.71 5.82 6.01
CA VAL A 61 -1.69 6.73 5.43
C VAL A 61 -1.76 6.74 3.90
N VAL A 62 -1.84 5.56 3.25
CA VAL A 62 -1.95 5.47 1.79
C VAL A 62 -3.21 6.16 1.28
N GLN A 63 -4.34 6.00 1.97
CA GLN A 63 -5.59 6.69 1.63
C GLN A 63 -5.47 8.22 1.73
N GLN A 64 -4.70 8.75 2.70
CA GLN A 64 -4.47 10.19 2.80
C GLN A 64 -3.56 10.71 1.68
N ILE A 65 -2.53 9.94 1.30
CA ILE A 65 -1.67 10.25 0.14
C ILE A 65 -2.50 10.28 -1.14
N GLU A 66 -3.36 9.29 -1.34
CA GLU A 66 -4.29 9.21 -2.48
C GLU A 66 -5.25 10.40 -2.49
N SER A 67 -5.90 10.72 -1.36
CA SER A 67 -6.81 11.86 -1.27
C SER A 67 -6.12 13.18 -1.61
N LYS A 68 -4.87 13.37 -1.14
CA LYS A 68 -4.08 14.56 -1.46
C LYS A 68 -3.71 14.61 -2.94
N ALA A 69 -3.22 13.52 -3.52
CA ALA A 69 -2.87 13.45 -4.94
C ALA A 69 -4.09 13.72 -5.84
N VAL A 70 -5.26 13.18 -5.47
CA VAL A 70 -6.54 13.41 -6.16
C VAL A 70 -6.97 14.88 -6.10
N LYS A 71 -6.75 15.57 -4.98
CA LYS A 71 -7.07 17.01 -4.84
C LYS A 71 -6.13 17.90 -5.64
N GLU A 72 -4.87 17.49 -5.81
CA GLU A 72 -3.84 18.22 -6.56
C GLU A 72 -3.92 17.99 -8.07
N ALA A 73 -4.56 16.90 -8.50
CA ALA A 73 -4.76 16.57 -9.91
C ALA A 73 -5.67 17.58 -10.63
N LYS A 74 -5.28 18.00 -11.82
CA LYS A 74 -6.00 19.02 -12.62
C LYS A 74 -7.04 18.40 -13.54
N THR A 75 -6.78 17.21 -14.05
CA THR A 75 -7.66 16.50 -14.99
C THR A 75 -8.10 15.15 -14.43
N PRO A 76 -9.22 14.57 -14.92
CA PRO A 76 -9.60 13.21 -14.59
C PRO A 76 -8.52 12.17 -14.92
N SER A 77 -7.78 12.38 -16.02
CA SER A 77 -6.66 11.52 -16.41
C SER A 77 -5.52 11.60 -15.38
N ASP A 78 -5.14 12.80 -14.93
CA ASP A 78 -4.11 12.99 -13.89
C ASP A 78 -4.52 12.33 -12.57
N LYS A 79 -5.81 12.38 -12.24
CA LYS A 79 -6.38 11.75 -11.05
C LYS A 79 -6.27 10.22 -11.13
N ALA A 80 -6.68 9.63 -12.25
CA ALA A 80 -6.57 8.19 -12.46
C ALA A 80 -5.10 7.74 -12.46
N LEU A 81 -4.22 8.50 -13.12
CA LEU A 81 -2.79 8.22 -13.20
C LEU A 81 -2.09 8.26 -11.83
N SER A 82 -2.36 9.29 -11.03
CA SER A 82 -1.77 9.42 -9.68
C SER A 82 -2.28 8.34 -8.74
N THR A 83 -3.57 8.00 -8.82
CA THR A 83 -4.15 6.90 -8.04
C THR A 83 -3.54 5.56 -8.45
N LEU A 84 -3.42 5.30 -9.75
CA LEU A 84 -2.82 4.09 -10.29
C LEU A 84 -1.37 3.92 -9.82
N LYS A 85 -0.57 5.00 -9.85
CA LYS A 85 0.80 4.99 -9.34
C LYS A 85 0.88 4.56 -7.87
N ILE A 86 0.02 5.12 -7.03
CA ILE A 86 -0.04 4.80 -5.58
C ILE A 86 -0.43 3.33 -5.37
N ASP A 87 -1.43 2.84 -6.11
CA ASP A 87 -1.89 1.46 -6.00
C ASP A 87 -0.83 0.46 -6.49
N LEU A 88 -0.07 0.80 -7.54
CA LEU A 88 1.06 0.00 -8.02
C LEU A 88 2.21 -0.04 -7.01
N ASP A 89 2.52 1.09 -6.36
CA ASP A 89 3.50 1.14 -5.26
C ASP A 89 3.08 0.23 -4.08
N GLU A 90 1.80 0.24 -3.71
CA GLU A 90 1.27 -0.63 -2.65
C GLU A 90 1.21 -2.10 -3.08
N PHE A 91 0.91 -2.38 -4.35
CA PHE A 91 0.99 -3.72 -4.92
C PHE A 91 2.42 -4.27 -4.87
N ARG A 92 3.42 -3.46 -5.22
CA ARG A 92 4.85 -3.80 -5.09
C ARG A 92 5.21 -4.09 -3.64
N TYR A 93 4.79 -3.22 -2.70
CA TYR A 93 5.05 -3.41 -1.27
C TYR A 93 4.45 -4.71 -0.72
N THR A 94 3.18 -4.98 -1.03
CA THR A 94 2.51 -6.22 -0.60
C THR A 94 3.16 -7.45 -1.22
N THR A 95 3.59 -7.38 -2.49
CA THR A 95 4.37 -8.45 -3.14
C THR A 95 5.62 -8.79 -2.34
N GLN A 96 6.40 -7.78 -1.94
CA GLN A 96 7.62 -7.97 -1.15
C GLN A 96 7.31 -8.61 0.22
N LYS A 97 6.26 -8.16 0.90
CA LYS A 97 5.87 -8.70 2.21
C LYS A 97 5.37 -10.13 2.13
N ILE A 98 4.65 -10.49 1.06
CA ILE A 98 4.18 -11.85 0.78
C ILE A 98 5.37 -12.77 0.45
N LYS A 99 6.29 -12.33 -0.42
CA LYS A 99 7.50 -13.10 -0.75
C LYS A 99 8.36 -13.39 0.48
N LYS A 100 8.43 -12.45 1.43
CA LYS A 100 9.17 -12.62 2.69
C LYS A 100 8.45 -13.56 3.67
N ASN A 101 7.12 -13.49 3.73
CA ASN A 101 6.31 -14.31 4.63
C ASN A 101 4.95 -14.59 3.98
N ILE A 102 4.80 -15.79 3.42
CA ILE A 102 3.58 -16.19 2.71
C ILE A 102 2.35 -16.20 3.62
N SER A 103 2.52 -16.43 4.92
CA SER A 103 1.44 -16.41 5.92
C SER A 103 1.07 -15.00 6.38
N ASN A 104 1.53 -13.95 5.69
CA ASN A 104 1.13 -12.57 5.98
C ASN A 104 -0.27 -12.27 5.43
N PHE A 105 -1.30 -12.73 6.13
CA PHE A 105 -2.70 -12.54 5.74
C PHE A 105 -3.12 -11.07 5.61
N SER A 106 -2.46 -10.16 6.33
CA SER A 106 -2.74 -8.73 6.20
C SER A 106 -2.28 -8.16 4.86
N ALA A 107 -1.14 -8.63 4.35
CA ALA A 107 -0.67 -8.27 3.00
C ALA A 107 -1.59 -8.85 1.92
N TRP A 108 -2.02 -10.11 2.07
CA TRP A 108 -3.01 -10.74 1.17
C TRP A 108 -4.36 -10.01 1.17
N HIS A 109 -4.85 -9.60 2.34
CA HIS A 109 -6.08 -8.83 2.45
C HIS A 109 -5.98 -7.45 1.77
N ASN A 110 -4.83 -6.76 1.88
CA ASN A 110 -4.60 -5.53 1.12
C ASN A 110 -4.67 -5.84 -0.39
N ARG A 111 -3.98 -6.89 -0.82
CA ARG A 111 -3.87 -7.29 -2.23
C ARG A 111 -5.22 -7.64 -2.86
N SER A 112 -6.11 -8.32 -2.13
CA SER A 112 -7.45 -8.67 -2.63
C SER A 112 -8.31 -7.44 -2.93
N LYS A 113 -8.00 -6.28 -2.33
CA LYS A 113 -8.68 -5.00 -2.58
C LYS A 113 -7.98 -4.18 -3.66
N LEU A 114 -6.65 -4.22 -3.69
CA LEU A 114 -5.84 -3.49 -4.67
C LEU A 114 -6.03 -4.02 -6.09
N ILE A 115 -6.04 -5.35 -6.27
CA ILE A 115 -6.09 -5.96 -7.60
C ILE A 115 -7.33 -5.50 -8.40
N PRO A 116 -8.58 -5.60 -7.89
CA PRO A 116 -9.74 -5.10 -8.61
C PRO A 116 -9.65 -3.61 -8.92
N LYS A 117 -9.18 -2.80 -7.95
CA LYS A 117 -9.03 -1.34 -8.10
C LYS A 117 -8.06 -0.99 -9.23
N ILE A 118 -6.91 -1.67 -9.31
CA ILE A 118 -5.91 -1.45 -10.37
C ILE A 118 -6.47 -1.83 -11.75
N PHE A 119 -7.19 -2.95 -11.87
CA PHE A 119 -7.84 -3.32 -13.13
C PHE A 119 -8.84 -2.27 -13.59
N SER A 120 -9.67 -1.75 -12.68
CA SER A 120 -10.62 -0.67 -13.01
C SER A 120 -9.91 0.58 -13.50
N LEU A 121 -8.84 1.01 -12.81
CA LEU A 121 -8.06 2.19 -13.21
C LEU A 121 -7.34 2.01 -14.55
N ILE A 122 -6.85 0.81 -14.86
CA ILE A 122 -6.24 0.51 -16.16
C ILE A 122 -7.29 0.52 -17.28
N ALA A 123 -8.51 0.06 -17.00
CA ALA A 123 -9.62 0.05 -17.95
C ALA A 123 -10.13 1.46 -18.29
N GLU A 124 -9.90 2.45 -17.43
CA GLU A 124 -10.17 3.88 -17.71
C GLU A 124 -9.18 4.48 -18.73
N ASP A 125 -8.17 3.73 -19.15
CA ASP A 125 -7.12 4.10 -20.12
C ASP A 125 -6.45 5.46 -19.83
N PRO A 126 -5.88 5.66 -18.63
CA PRO A 126 -5.11 6.86 -18.34
C PRO A 126 -3.85 6.93 -19.21
N ASP A 127 -3.36 8.14 -19.50
CA ASP A 127 -2.07 8.33 -20.21
C ASP A 127 -0.90 7.85 -19.34
N ARG A 128 -0.60 6.56 -19.44
CA ARG A 128 0.35 5.83 -18.60
C ARG A 128 1.77 5.82 -19.15
N LYS A 129 2.09 6.57 -20.20
CA LYS A 129 3.44 6.60 -20.81
C LYS A 129 4.54 6.86 -19.78
N THR A 130 4.24 7.67 -18.78
CA THR A 130 5.17 7.99 -17.68
C THR A 130 5.37 6.83 -16.70
N LEU A 131 4.39 5.93 -16.55
CA LEU A 131 4.46 4.75 -15.67
C LEU A 131 5.04 3.52 -16.37
N GLU A 132 5.01 3.45 -17.71
CA GLU A 132 5.51 2.29 -18.47
C GLU A 132 6.99 1.99 -18.28
N HIS A 133 7.79 2.99 -17.87
CA HIS A 133 9.20 2.77 -17.52
C HIS A 133 9.35 2.14 -16.13
N ASP A 134 8.79 2.79 -15.11
CA ASP A 134 9.01 2.44 -13.69
C ASP A 134 8.18 1.24 -13.20
N TYR A 135 7.07 0.94 -13.89
CA TYR A 135 6.10 -0.09 -13.50
C TYR A 135 5.84 -1.11 -14.61
N ARG A 136 6.79 -1.29 -15.54
CA ARG A 136 6.66 -2.21 -16.67
C ARG A 136 6.24 -3.61 -16.24
N GLU A 137 6.91 -4.16 -15.22
CA GLU A 137 6.67 -5.52 -14.75
C GLU A 137 5.28 -5.65 -14.12
N GLU A 138 4.90 -4.71 -13.27
CA GLU A 138 3.57 -4.71 -12.66
C GLU A 138 2.47 -4.54 -13.71
N LEU A 139 2.62 -3.57 -14.63
CA LEU A 139 1.64 -3.36 -15.71
C LEU A 139 1.51 -4.59 -16.62
N ALA A 140 2.61 -5.31 -16.88
CA ALA A 140 2.55 -6.56 -17.62
C ALA A 140 1.73 -7.64 -16.90
N LEU A 141 1.77 -7.69 -15.55
CA LEU A 141 0.92 -8.60 -14.76
C LEU A 141 -0.57 -8.28 -14.91
N PHE A 142 -0.90 -6.99 -14.99
CA PHE A 142 -2.28 -6.51 -15.16
C PHE A 142 -2.76 -6.51 -16.63
N SER A 143 -1.99 -7.07 -17.56
CA SER A 143 -2.43 -7.25 -18.95
C SER A 143 -3.61 -8.23 -19.09
N SER A 144 -3.72 -9.19 -18.17
CA SER A 144 -4.79 -10.18 -18.15
C SER A 144 -5.07 -10.68 -16.72
N PRO A 145 -6.34 -10.74 -16.27
CA PRO A 145 -6.70 -11.35 -15.00
C PRO A 145 -6.19 -12.79 -14.86
N HIS A 146 -6.23 -13.57 -15.94
CA HIS A 146 -5.72 -14.94 -15.94
C HIS A 146 -4.20 -14.99 -15.69
N HIS A 147 -3.43 -14.11 -16.35
CA HIS A 147 -1.99 -14.04 -16.17
C HIS A 147 -1.62 -13.67 -14.73
N LEU A 148 -2.29 -12.66 -14.15
CA LEU A 148 -2.10 -12.28 -12.76
C LEU A 148 -2.40 -13.45 -11.81
N LEU A 149 -3.55 -14.13 -11.97
CA LEU A 149 -3.95 -15.23 -11.10
C LEU A 149 -2.97 -16.40 -11.14
N LEU A 150 -2.41 -16.73 -12.31
CA LEU A 150 -1.33 -17.71 -12.42
C LEU A 150 -0.12 -17.29 -11.61
N LYS A 151 0.26 -16.00 -11.65
CA LYS A 151 1.39 -15.50 -10.88
C LYS A 151 1.15 -15.53 -9.37
N GLU A 152 -0.06 -15.20 -8.93
CA GLU A 152 -0.48 -15.33 -7.54
C GLU A 152 -0.40 -16.79 -7.07
N LEU A 153 -0.89 -17.72 -7.89
CA LEU A 153 -0.84 -19.15 -7.60
C LEU A 153 0.59 -19.67 -7.49
N GLU A 154 1.49 -19.24 -8.38
CA GLU A 154 2.92 -19.56 -8.29
C GLU A 154 3.54 -19.08 -6.97
N MET A 155 3.22 -17.85 -6.54
CA MET A 155 3.73 -17.32 -5.27
C MET A 155 3.25 -18.16 -4.08
N VAL A 156 1.98 -18.57 -4.09
CA VAL A 156 1.43 -19.46 -3.05
C VAL A 156 2.16 -20.79 -3.06
N LYS A 157 2.30 -21.46 -4.22
CA LYS A 157 2.98 -22.75 -4.33
C LYS A 157 4.44 -22.69 -3.86
N ASN A 158 5.19 -21.70 -4.32
CA ASN A 158 6.61 -21.56 -4.01
C ASN A 158 6.85 -21.12 -2.56
N GLY A 159 5.92 -20.38 -1.97
CA GLY A 159 5.99 -19.99 -0.55
C GLY A 159 5.88 -21.16 0.43
N HIS A 160 5.32 -22.29 0.00
CA HIS A 160 5.23 -23.51 0.82
C HIS A 160 6.49 -24.38 0.77
N VAL A 161 7.33 -24.22 -0.27
CA VAL A 161 8.54 -25.06 -0.48
C VAL A 161 9.72 -24.62 0.40
N TYR A 162 9.77 -23.35 0.83
CA TYR A 162 10.84 -22.80 1.67
C TYR A 162 10.44 -22.59 3.14
N GLY A 163 9.25 -23.09 3.53
CA GLY A 163 8.66 -22.91 4.86
C GLY A 163 8.57 -24.18 5.70
N SER A 164 9.18 -25.28 5.27
CA SER A 164 9.26 -26.56 5.98
C SER A 164 10.63 -26.81 6.58
#